data_AF-A0A5K1DUJ5-F1
#
_entry.id   AF-A0A5K1DUJ5-F1
#
_cell.length_a   1.000
_cell.length_b   1.000
_cell.length_c   1.000
_cell.angle_alpha   90.00
_cell.angle_beta   90.00
_cell.angle_gamma   90.00
#
_symmetry.space_group_name_H-M   'P 1'
#
loop_
_entity.id
_entity.type
_entity.pdbx_description
1 polymer ?
#
loop_
_entity_poly.entity_id
_entity_poly.type
_entity_poly.pdbx_seq_one_letter_code
_entity_poly.pdbx_strand_id
1 'polypeptide(L)'
;CTFTAHIGDLHSERFDGSASSDKVLVVAQRLASEILSNANISLVAVTIPVSVTDAHVKDVDDVSGLCLRFGCEISSSSIPCLLTVTAEGRYSGPLTVVLRINCEESIFGLNLLNRIGAVFA
;
A
#
# COMPACT_ATOMS: atom_id res chain seq x y z
N CYS A 1 -2.06 -10.42 5.09
CA CYS A 1 -3.29 -10.27 4.27
C CYS A 1 -2.91 -10.34 2.80
N THR A 2 -3.88 -10.44 1.89
CA THR A 2 -3.64 -10.58 0.45
C THR A 2 -4.23 -9.37 -0.28
N PHE A 3 -3.52 -8.83 -1.27
CA PHE A 3 -4.02 -7.69 -2.06
C PHE A 3 -3.97 -7.99 -3.56
N THR A 4 -5.12 -7.83 -4.22
CA THR A 4 -5.32 -8.18 -5.63
C THR A 4 -5.92 -7.04 -6.46
N ALA A 5 -6.37 -5.94 -5.84
CA ALA A 5 -7.10 -4.88 -6.54
C ALA A 5 -6.28 -4.22 -7.66
N HIS A 6 -4.96 -4.14 -7.51
CA HIS A 6 -4.04 -3.59 -8.51
C HIS A 6 -3.96 -4.41 -9.82
N ILE A 7 -4.30 -5.70 -9.79
CA ILE A 7 -4.11 -6.61 -10.94
C ILE A 7 -4.99 -6.17 -12.12
N GLY A 8 -6.25 -5.77 -11.85
CA GLY A 8 -7.17 -5.32 -12.88
C GLY A 8 -6.71 -4.03 -13.57
N ASP A 9 -6.07 -3.13 -12.82
CA ASP A 9 -5.61 -1.84 -13.33
C ASP A 9 -4.42 -1.98 -14.26
N LEU A 10 -3.48 -2.86 -13.90
CA LEU A 10 -2.32 -3.18 -14.72
C LEU A 10 -2.70 -3.89 -16.03
N HIS A 11 -3.84 -4.59 -16.07
CA HIS A 11 -4.38 -5.20 -17.29
C HIS A 11 -5.18 -4.24 -18.17
N SER A 12 -5.66 -3.12 -17.60
CA SER A 12 -6.66 -2.28 -18.24
C SER A 12 -6.11 -1.19 -19.15
N GLU A 13 -4.78 -0.99 -19.25
CA GLU A 13 -4.01 0.03 -20.01
C GLU A 13 -4.80 0.89 -21.04
N ARG A 14 -5.79 1.61 -20.53
CA ARG A 14 -6.54 2.71 -21.15
C ARG A 14 -6.51 3.89 -20.19
N PHE A 15 -5.40 4.05 -19.48
CA PHE A 15 -5.08 5.34 -18.90
C PHE A 15 -4.49 6.16 -20.04
N ASP A 16 -5.24 7.18 -20.45
CA ASP A 16 -4.99 8.01 -21.63
C ASP A 16 -3.52 8.39 -21.80
N GLY A 17 -3.05 8.27 -23.04
CA GLY A 17 -1.64 8.16 -23.39
C GLY A 17 -0.76 9.28 -22.86
N SER A 18 0.24 8.92 -22.05
CA SER A 18 1.64 9.34 -22.17
C SER A 18 2.44 8.81 -20.98
N ALA A 19 3.58 8.17 -21.28
CA ALA A 19 4.47 7.44 -20.38
C ALA A 19 3.91 6.12 -19.83
N SER A 20 4.64 5.03 -20.08
CA SER A 20 4.46 3.76 -19.38
C SER A 20 4.43 4.02 -17.87
N SER A 21 3.25 3.99 -17.25
CA SER A 21 3.12 4.25 -15.82
C SER A 21 3.95 3.23 -15.06
N ASP A 22 4.84 3.70 -14.19
CA ASP A 22 5.63 2.82 -13.34
C ASP A 22 4.67 1.93 -12.53
N LYS A 23 4.76 0.62 -12.76
CA LYS A 23 3.83 -0.37 -12.18
C LYS A 23 3.86 -0.34 -10.66
N VAL A 24 5.01 -0.03 -10.06
CA VAL A 24 5.14 0.11 -8.61
C VAL A 24 4.34 1.30 -8.11
N LEU A 25 4.30 2.41 -8.86
CA LEU A 25 3.49 3.57 -8.50
C LEU A 25 1.99 3.28 -8.62
N VAL A 26 1.56 2.50 -9.62
CA VAL A 26 0.16 2.06 -9.75
C VAL A 26 -0.26 1.24 -8.52
N VAL A 27 0.58 0.27 -8.12
CA VAL A 27 0.34 -0.54 -6.91
C VAL A 27 0.30 0.35 -5.66
N ALA A 28 1.24 1.27 -5.51
CA ALA A 28 1.30 2.20 -4.38
C ALA A 28 0.06 3.08 -4.30
N GLN A 29 -0.39 3.65 -5.42
CA GLN A 29 -1.58 4.47 -5.50
C GLN A 29 -2.83 3.67 -5.13
N ARG A 30 -2.96 2.44 -5.64
CA ARG A 30 -4.11 1.59 -5.33
C ARG A 30 -4.14 1.15 -3.86
N LEU A 31 -3.01 0.76 -3.30
CA LEU A 31 -2.90 0.49 -1.86
C LEU A 31 -3.28 1.72 -1.02
N ALA A 32 -2.78 2.90 -1.37
CA ALA A 32 -3.11 4.13 -0.67
C ALA A 32 -4.60 4.46 -0.74
N SER A 33 -5.18 4.40 -1.94
CA SER A 33 -6.60 4.67 -2.17
C SER A 33 -7.49 3.77 -1.32
N GLU A 34 -7.18 2.48 -1.26
CA GLU A 34 -8.02 1.51 -0.55
C GLU A 34 -7.98 1.66 0.96
N ILE A 35 -6.84 2.09 1.49
CA ILE A 35 -6.70 2.38 2.92
C ILE A 35 -7.40 3.70 3.26
N LEU A 36 -7.17 4.75 2.47
CA LEU A 36 -7.71 6.10 2.71
C LEU A 36 -9.23 6.15 2.55
N SER A 37 -9.82 5.32 1.68
CA SER A 37 -11.28 5.21 1.54
C SER A 37 -11.94 4.52 2.74
N ASN A 38 -11.18 3.73 3.51
CA ASN A 38 -11.70 2.91 4.60
C ASN A 38 -11.41 3.46 5.99
N ALA A 39 -10.49 4.42 6.17
CA ALA A 39 -10.19 5.02 7.46
C ALA A 39 -9.80 6.49 7.36
N ASN A 40 -10.11 7.25 8.42
CA ASN A 40 -9.69 8.64 8.55
C ASN A 40 -8.23 8.72 9.01
N ILE A 41 -7.32 8.49 8.06
CA ILE A 41 -5.88 8.52 8.27
C ILE A 41 -5.22 9.32 7.15
N SER A 42 -3.99 9.78 7.37
CA SER A 42 -3.24 10.58 6.40
C SER A 42 -2.00 9.82 5.94
N LEU A 43 -1.72 9.79 4.64
CA LEU A 43 -0.47 9.24 4.10
C LEU A 43 0.68 10.17 4.45
N VAL A 44 1.64 9.70 5.24
CA VAL A 44 2.77 10.52 5.74
C VAL A 44 4.10 10.18 5.08
N ALA A 45 4.28 8.94 4.60
CA ALA A 45 5.47 8.56 3.86
C ALA A 45 5.22 7.39 2.92
N VAL A 46 5.96 7.36 1.81
CA VAL A 46 5.99 6.23 0.87
C VAL A 46 7.45 5.88 0.59
N THR A 47 7.79 4.60 0.66
CA THR A 47 9.08 4.05 0.24
C THR A 47 8.83 3.23 -1.01
N ILE A 48 9.33 3.71 -2.14
CA ILE A 48 9.25 3.05 -3.44
C ILE A 48 10.55 2.25 -3.66
N PRO A 49 10.48 0.92 -3.87
CA PRO A 49 11.65 0.14 -4.24
C PRO A 49 12.12 0.56 -5.63
N VAL A 50 13.43 0.77 -5.78
CA VAL A 50 14.04 1.11 -7.07
C VAL A 50 14.55 -0.19 -7.71
N SER A 51 13.86 -0.64 -8.76
CA SER A 51 14.33 -1.75 -9.58
C SER A 51 15.35 -1.23 -10.58
N VAL A 52 16.59 -1.74 -10.54
CA VAL A 52 17.60 -1.40 -11.55
C VAL A 52 17.30 -2.24 -12.79
N THR A 53 16.58 -1.67 -13.74
CA THR A 53 16.40 -2.25 -15.07
C THR A 53 17.61 -1.90 -15.91
N ASP A 54 18.58 -2.80 -15.96
CA ASP A 54 19.64 -2.74 -16.97
C ASP A 54 18.99 -2.99 -18.35
N ALA A 55 19.44 -2.31 -19.41
CA ALA A 55 18.76 -2.29 -20.72
C ALA A 55 18.61 -3.67 -21.40
N HIS A 56 19.26 -4.70 -20.84
CA HIS A 56 19.19 -6.10 -21.28
C HIS A 56 18.41 -7.04 -20.34
N VAL A 57 17.91 -6.56 -19.20
CA VAL A 57 17.18 -7.37 -18.21
C VAL A 57 15.68 -7.08 -18.32
N LYS A 58 14.93 -8.15 -18.57
CA LYS A 58 13.46 -8.18 -18.58
C LYS A 58 12.91 -7.41 -17.37
N ASP A 59 11.88 -6.61 -17.61
CA ASP A 59 11.10 -5.86 -16.61
C ASP A 59 10.93 -6.68 -15.32
N VAL A 60 11.48 -6.16 -14.21
CA VAL A 60 11.54 -6.90 -12.94
C VAL A 60 10.15 -6.87 -12.32
N ASP A 61 9.46 -8.00 -12.42
CA ASP A 61 8.13 -8.21 -11.87
C ASP A 61 8.17 -8.42 -10.35
N ASP A 62 8.54 -7.37 -9.63
CA ASP A 62 8.68 -7.35 -8.18
C ASP A 62 8.28 -5.97 -7.60
N VAL A 63 7.51 -5.99 -6.52
CA VAL A 63 7.14 -4.79 -5.74
C VAL A 63 7.59 -4.90 -4.29
N SER A 64 8.39 -5.92 -3.98
CA SER A 64 8.89 -6.18 -2.64
C SER A 64 9.69 -4.99 -2.10
N GLY A 65 9.37 -4.60 -0.88
CA GLY A 65 9.93 -3.41 -0.24
C GLY A 65 9.09 -2.15 -0.42
N LEU A 66 7.99 -2.19 -1.19
CA LEU A 66 7.00 -1.13 -1.19
C LEU A 66 6.40 -0.98 0.21
N CYS A 67 6.52 0.23 0.77
CA CYS A 67 6.08 0.52 2.12
C CYS A 67 5.36 1.87 2.19
N LEU A 68 4.13 1.86 2.67
CA LEU A 68 3.33 3.05 2.91
C LEU A 68 3.16 3.25 4.41
N ARG A 69 3.30 4.49 4.87
CA ARG A 69 3.10 4.87 6.27
C ARG A 69 1.99 5.89 6.38
N PHE A 70 1.04 5.64 7.25
CA PHE A 70 -0.10 6.50 7.50
C PHE A 70 -0.11 6.94 8.96
N GLY A 71 -0.28 8.24 9.18
CA GLY A 71 -0.49 8.82 10.49
C GLY A 71 -1.97 9.06 10.75
N CYS A 72 -2.40 8.87 12.00
CA CYS A 72 -3.68 9.35 12.47
C CYS A 72 -3.60 9.73 13.95
N GLU A 73 -4.63 10.42 14.42
CA GLU A 73 -4.77 10.79 15.81
C GLU A 73 -6.08 10.24 16.37
N ILE A 74 -6.03 9.77 17.61
CA ILE A 74 -7.25 9.40 18.34
C ILE A 74 -7.98 10.70 18.67
N SER A 75 -9.14 10.94 18.05
CA SER A 75 -9.83 12.23 18.09
C SER A 75 -10.21 12.71 19.50
N SER A 76 -10.27 11.81 20.49
CA SER A 76 -10.58 12.15 21.89
C SER A 76 -9.35 12.51 22.73
N SER A 77 -8.14 12.11 22.31
CA SER A 77 -6.92 12.23 23.11
C SER A 77 -5.71 12.78 22.36
N SER A 78 -5.83 13.03 21.06
CA SER A 78 -4.75 13.47 20.15
C SER A 78 -3.49 12.59 20.24
N ILE A 79 -3.66 11.32 20.62
CA ILE A 79 -2.56 10.35 20.68
C ILE A 79 -2.20 9.97 19.24
N PRO A 80 -0.92 10.14 18.84
CA PRO A 80 -0.49 9.78 17.51
C PRO A 80 -0.46 8.26 17.34
N CYS A 81 -0.88 7.81 16.15
CA CYS A 81 -0.86 6.43 15.73
C CYS A 81 -0.25 6.34 14.33
N LEU A 82 0.64 5.35 14.14
CA LEU A 82 1.33 5.13 12.89
C LEU A 82 1.02 3.72 12.36
N LEU A 83 0.30 3.65 11.25
CA LEU A 83 0.08 2.44 10.47
C LEU A 83 1.17 2.32 9.41
N THR A 84 1.85 1.17 9.37
CA THR A 84 2.81 0.80 8.32
C THR A 84 2.23 -0.35 7.53
N VAL A 85 2.25 -0.22 6.20
CA VAL A 85 1.78 -1.21 5.26
C VAL A 85 2.93 -1.58 4.35
N THR A 86 3.37 -2.83 4.40
CA THR A 86 4.45 -3.36 3.56
C THR A 86 3.87 -4.37 2.59
N ALA A 87 4.16 -4.21 1.31
CA ALA A 87 3.76 -5.12 0.25
C ALA A 87 4.97 -5.91 -0.26
N GLU A 88 4.78 -7.21 -0.43
CA GLU A 88 5.77 -8.15 -0.96
C GLU A 88 5.15 -9.04 -2.04
N GLY A 89 5.94 -9.36 -3.07
CA GLY A 89 5.52 -10.19 -4.19
C GLY A 89 5.61 -9.48 -5.53
N ARG A 90 4.90 -10.05 -6.52
CA ARG A 90 4.95 -9.64 -7.92
C ARG A 90 3.69 -8.89 -8.29
N TYR A 91 3.80 -7.83 -9.10
CA TYR A 91 2.62 -7.07 -9.52
C TYR A 91 1.71 -7.87 -10.48
N SER A 92 2.21 -8.96 -11.07
CA SER A 92 1.41 -9.91 -11.87
C SER A 92 0.53 -10.86 -11.04
N GLY A 93 0.63 -10.84 -9.71
CA GLY A 93 -0.04 -11.78 -8.83
C GLY A 93 -0.54 -11.16 -7.53
N PRO A 94 -1.12 -11.98 -6.63
CA PRO A 94 -1.53 -11.50 -5.32
C PRO A 94 -0.32 -11.04 -4.49
N LEU A 95 -0.41 -9.85 -3.93
CA LEU A 95 0.62 -9.31 -3.03
C LEU A 95 0.36 -9.75 -1.61
N THR A 96 1.42 -10.15 -0.91
CA THR A 96 1.39 -10.35 0.53
C THR A 96 1.54 -8.99 1.18
N VAL A 97 0.53 -8.60 1.97
CA VAL A 97 0.51 -7.33 2.68
C VAL A 97 0.64 -7.58 4.17
N VAL A 98 1.62 -6.91 4.79
CA VAL A 98 1.85 -6.89 6.23
C VAL A 98 1.44 -5.53 6.77
N LEU A 99 0.48 -5.54 7.69
CA LEU A 99 0.04 -4.37 8.43
C LEU A 99 0.71 -4.36 9.80
N ARG A 100 1.30 -3.22 10.19
CA ARG A 100 1.88 -2.99 11.51
C ARG A 100 1.36 -1.67 12.05
N ILE A 101 1.00 -1.64 13.33
CA ILE A 101 0.54 -0.42 13.98
C ILE A 101 1.42 -0.08 15.17
N ASN A 102 1.76 1.19 15.32
CA ASN A 102 2.41 1.74 16.50
C ASN A 102 1.43 2.74 17.10
N CYS A 103 0.86 2.39 18.24
CA CYS A 103 -0.15 3.19 18.94
C CYS A 103 0.02 2.97 20.43
N GLU A 104 -0.09 4.03 21.23
CA GLU A 104 -0.06 3.94 22.70
C GLU A 104 -1.33 3.28 23.24
N GLU A 105 -2.45 3.48 22.56
CA GLU A 105 -3.75 2.90 22.90
C GLU A 105 -3.98 1.62 22.09
N SER A 106 -3.72 0.47 22.74
CA SER A 106 -3.72 -0.85 22.11
C SER A 106 -5.07 -1.30 21.56
N ILE A 107 -6.19 -0.90 22.18
CA ILE A 107 -7.55 -1.28 21.76
C ILE A 107 -7.91 -0.53 20.49
N PHE A 108 -7.66 0.78 20.45
CA PHE A 108 -7.80 1.58 19.23
C PHE A 108 -6.93 1.02 18.11
N GLY A 109 -5.65 0.71 18.40
CA GLY A 109 -4.74 0.14 17.41
C GLY A 109 -5.24 -1.17 16.84
N LEU A 110 -5.69 -2.10 17.68
CA LEU A 110 -6.22 -3.38 17.22
C LEU A 110 -7.51 -3.21 16.38
N ASN A 111 -8.41 -2.30 16.78
CA ASN A 111 -9.62 -2.00 16.02
C ASN A 111 -9.30 -1.41 14.65
N LEU A 112 -8.34 -0.49 14.56
CA LEU A 112 -7.90 0.07 13.28
C LEU A 112 -7.27 -1.00 12.39
N LEU A 113 -6.42 -1.87 12.93
CA LEU A 113 -5.85 -3.01 12.21
C LEU A 113 -6.92 -3.95 11.67
N ASN A 114 -7.92 -4.31 12.47
CA ASN A 114 -9.00 -5.19 12.04
C ASN A 114 -9.83 -4.55 10.92
N ARG A 115 -10.14 -3.25 11.06
CA ARG A 115 -10.89 -2.49 10.04
C ARG A 115 -10.15 -2.43 8.71
N ILE A 116 -8.85 -2.12 8.72
CA ILE A 116 -8.04 -2.07 7.51
C ILE A 116 -7.77 -3.48 6.98
N GLY A 117 -7.52 -4.46 7.84
CA GLY A 117 -7.28 -5.86 7.47
C GLY A 117 -8.45 -6.48 6.71
N ALA A 118 -9.69 -6.10 7.03
CA ALA A 118 -10.89 -6.54 6.32
C ALA A 118 -10.95 -6.09 4.85
N VAL A 119 -10.18 -5.06 4.47
CA VAL A 119 -10.05 -4.60 3.08
C VAL A 119 -9.16 -5.54 2.25
N PHE A 120 -8.26 -6.28 2.90
CA PHE A 120 -7.23 -7.12 2.28
C PHE A 120 -7.54 -8.63 2.34
N ALA A 121 -8.83 -8.99 2.22
CA ALA A 121 -9.31 -10.36 2.29
C ALA A 121 -9.29 -11.08 0.93
#